data_AF-A0A7C2UXS0-F1
#
_entry.id   AF-A0A7C2UXS0-F1
#
_cell.length_a   1.000
_cell.length_b   1.000
_cell.length_c   1.000
_cell.angle_alpha   90.00
_cell.angle_beta   90.00
_cell.angle_gamma   90.00
#
_symmetry.space_group_name_H-M   'P 1'
#
loop_
_entity.id
_entity.type
_entity.pdbx_description
1 polymer ?
#
loop_
_entity_poly.entity_id
_entity_poly.type
_entity_poly.pdbx_seq_one_letter_code
_entity_poly.pdbx_strand_id
1 'polypeptide(L)'
;MESLLAQTRRFVRERLLSLEGDTETLYALGLALRELSAGWSRLPDEIRAELERALQSVQPLSEGTLGVLLEELSAHQKAIARAAAQAHTPRYPTPQMVLRAYEQLRRARADADPRRLETLLLAGALDDPATPLSTRAATLMQTLYAGQPLGDSNASVAVLVGLAFLQANGVAVALDGAQVADLTRAVAGQADLHLPDAPAAEPDPRDWDDIVDALVARYREPLVRTEHVLSETQLVRLEQLPDTVRATLQPAPGPSFEWRYLTLQDLIWLNSEITKSPQPYSYDRLEEATYYQYSYRQSRDVPLQAARFLWGYLKYRPFAWGNLATALIATLAFLHINGYETRLPVEHAAEWMTQIATRRKHPLDAIRQIAVPALQGTQPEPLRELAHHLIEHYEPALHALGEK
;
A
#
# COMPACT_ATOMS: atom_id res chain seq x y z
N MET A 1 -21.11 20.80 25.17
CA MET A 1 -20.23 20.26 26.23
C MET A 1 -19.96 18.78 26.07
N GLU A 2 -20.97 17.91 25.79
CA GLU A 2 -20.73 16.65 25.05
C GLU A 2 -19.89 16.88 23.78
N SER A 3 -20.06 18.05 23.16
CA SER A 3 -19.25 18.50 22.03
C SER A 3 -17.73 18.57 22.30
N LEU A 4 -17.26 18.84 23.53
CA LEU A 4 -15.81 18.90 23.81
C LEU A 4 -15.22 17.50 23.91
N LEU A 5 -15.87 16.59 24.63
CA LEU A 5 -15.47 15.19 24.67
C LEU A 5 -15.48 14.57 23.27
N ALA A 6 -16.51 14.84 22.48
CA ALA A 6 -16.60 14.40 21.09
C ALA A 6 -15.49 14.99 20.20
N GLN A 7 -15.16 16.28 20.35
CA GLN A 7 -14.05 16.93 19.65
C GLN A 7 -12.71 16.31 20.02
N THR A 8 -12.46 16.07 21.31
CA THR A 8 -11.22 15.44 21.78
C THR A 8 -11.08 14.01 21.27
N ARG A 9 -12.15 13.21 21.29
CA ARG A 9 -12.15 11.86 20.69
C ARG A 9 -11.78 11.90 19.22
N ARG A 10 -12.43 12.80 18.45
CA ARG A 10 -12.16 12.96 17.02
C ARG A 10 -10.71 13.35 16.75
N PHE A 11 -10.19 14.32 17.51
CA PHE A 11 -8.80 14.74 17.39
C PHE A 11 -7.82 13.59 17.68
N VAL A 12 -8.02 12.86 18.78
CA VAL A 12 -7.17 11.72 19.14
C VAL A 12 -7.29 10.59 18.11
N ARG A 13 -8.50 10.29 17.63
CA ARG A 13 -8.71 9.32 16.54
C ARG A 13 -7.93 9.71 15.29
N GLU A 14 -8.03 10.94 14.82
CA GLU A 14 -7.31 11.43 13.64
C GLU A 14 -5.78 11.31 13.82
N ARG A 15 -5.26 11.59 15.02
CA ARG A 15 -3.83 11.45 15.35
C ARG A 15 -3.35 10.01 15.47
N LEU A 16 -4.17 9.13 16.04
CA LEU A 16 -3.87 7.69 16.07
C LEU A 16 -3.78 7.10 14.64
N LEU A 17 -4.55 7.65 13.69
CA LEU A 17 -4.52 7.21 12.30
C LEU A 17 -3.31 7.77 11.51
N SER A 18 -2.78 8.94 11.87
CA SER A 18 -1.59 9.49 11.20
C SER A 18 -0.29 8.84 11.62
N LEU A 19 -0.26 8.15 12.78
CA LEU A 19 0.96 7.57 13.38
C LEU A 19 2.10 8.59 13.57
N GLU A 20 1.76 9.87 13.68
CA GLU A 20 2.71 10.98 13.90
C GLU A 20 2.66 11.42 15.36
N GLY A 21 3.84 11.71 15.95
CA GLY A 21 3.97 12.26 17.31
C GLY A 21 4.17 11.20 18.40
N ASP A 22 3.83 11.56 19.65
CA ASP A 22 3.95 10.69 20.81
C ASP A 22 2.84 9.63 20.84
N THR A 23 3.14 8.49 20.21
CA THR A 23 2.21 7.36 20.09
C THR A 23 1.81 6.73 21.42
N GLU A 24 2.66 6.76 22.45
CA GLU A 24 2.36 6.16 23.75
C GLU A 24 1.32 7.01 24.50
N THR A 25 1.52 8.32 24.57
CA THR A 25 0.56 9.26 25.16
C THR A 25 -0.77 9.24 24.41
N LEU A 26 -0.74 9.23 23.07
CA LEU A 26 -1.95 9.15 22.25
C LEU A 26 -2.73 7.87 22.49
N TYR A 27 -2.05 6.73 22.59
CA TYR A 27 -2.68 5.44 22.85
C TYR A 27 -3.31 5.39 24.25
N ALA A 28 -2.58 5.79 25.28
CA ALA A 28 -3.08 5.86 26.65
C ALA A 28 -4.29 6.81 26.77
N LEU A 29 -4.21 7.98 26.12
CA LEU A 29 -5.30 8.94 26.09
C LEU A 29 -6.53 8.38 25.34
N GLY A 30 -6.33 7.67 24.24
CA GLY A 30 -7.41 6.98 23.52
C GLY A 30 -8.14 5.97 24.40
N LEU A 31 -7.42 5.15 25.18
CA LEU A 31 -8.04 4.22 26.13
C LEU A 31 -8.87 4.97 27.19
N ALA A 32 -8.30 6.02 27.80
CA ALA A 32 -8.98 6.81 28.81
C ALA A 32 -10.25 7.48 28.25
N LEU A 33 -10.19 8.04 27.03
CA LEU A 33 -11.35 8.67 26.38
C LEU A 33 -12.45 7.68 26.01
N ARG A 34 -12.08 6.46 25.62
CA ARG A 34 -13.04 5.38 25.35
C ARG A 34 -13.83 5.01 26.61
N GLU A 35 -13.13 4.78 27.73
CA GLU A 35 -13.77 4.48 29.01
C GLU A 35 -14.62 5.66 29.51
N LEU A 36 -14.05 6.87 29.46
CA LEU A 36 -14.75 8.09 29.86
C LEU A 36 -16.06 8.27 29.10
N SER A 37 -16.04 8.02 27.80
CA SER A 37 -17.23 8.17 26.96
C SER A 37 -18.29 7.13 27.30
N ALA A 38 -17.89 5.86 27.49
CA ALA A 38 -18.83 4.80 27.88
C ALA A 38 -19.48 5.09 29.25
N GLY A 39 -18.71 5.64 30.19
CA GLY A 39 -19.16 5.92 31.57
C GLY A 39 -19.74 7.31 31.80
N TRP A 40 -19.72 8.23 30.81
CA TRP A 40 -19.95 9.66 31.03
C TRP A 40 -21.23 9.98 31.81
N SER A 41 -22.36 9.38 31.38
CA SER A 41 -23.67 9.60 31.98
C SER A 41 -23.83 9.02 33.39
N ARG A 42 -22.88 8.16 33.83
CA ARG A 42 -22.90 7.47 35.13
C ARG A 42 -21.88 8.02 36.13
N LEU A 43 -21.09 9.02 35.73
CA LEU A 43 -20.15 9.68 36.63
C LEU A 43 -20.89 10.59 37.62
N PRO A 44 -20.43 10.71 38.88
CA PRO A 44 -20.92 11.73 39.80
C PRO A 44 -20.76 13.14 39.22
N ASP A 45 -21.71 14.03 39.51
CA ASP A 45 -21.74 15.39 38.93
C ASP A 45 -20.49 16.21 39.29
N GLU A 46 -19.94 16.03 40.49
CA GLU A 46 -18.69 16.68 40.93
C GLU A 46 -17.50 16.29 40.03
N ILE A 47 -17.30 14.98 39.83
CA ILE A 47 -16.23 14.44 38.98
C ILE A 47 -16.45 14.85 37.52
N ARG A 48 -17.70 14.86 37.06
CA ARG A 48 -18.03 15.31 35.70
C ARG A 48 -17.64 16.76 35.50
N ALA A 49 -17.96 17.65 36.45
CA ALA A 49 -17.59 19.06 36.38
C ALA A 49 -16.07 19.30 36.41
N GLU A 50 -15.32 18.45 37.12
CA GLU A 50 -13.85 18.49 37.14
C GLU A 50 -13.26 18.05 35.78
N LEU A 51 -13.74 16.94 35.23
CA LEU A 51 -13.32 16.44 33.91
C LEU A 51 -13.71 17.39 32.77
N GLU A 52 -14.86 18.07 32.88
CA GLU A 52 -15.25 19.12 31.94
C GLU A 52 -14.29 20.31 31.98
N ARG A 53 -13.86 20.73 33.18
CA ARG A 53 -12.85 21.78 33.35
C ARG A 53 -11.50 21.36 32.76
N ALA A 54 -11.09 20.11 32.95
CA ALA A 54 -9.87 19.57 32.35
C ALA A 54 -9.94 19.55 30.81
N LEU A 55 -11.08 19.15 30.22
CA LEU A 55 -11.27 19.19 28.77
C LEU A 55 -11.27 20.62 28.20
N GLN A 56 -11.70 21.61 28.97
CA GLN A 56 -11.69 23.02 28.60
C GLN A 56 -10.30 23.65 28.71
N SER A 57 -9.52 23.30 29.74
CA SER A 57 -8.21 23.92 30.02
C SER A 57 -7.16 23.59 28.94
N VAL A 58 -7.34 22.48 28.23
CA VAL A 58 -6.41 22.00 27.19
C VAL A 58 -6.78 22.48 25.78
N GLN A 59 -7.73 23.41 25.63
CA GLN A 59 -8.09 23.99 24.34
C GLN A 59 -7.19 25.18 23.95
N PRO A 60 -6.73 25.30 22.70
CA PRO A 60 -6.91 24.35 21.59
C PRO A 60 -6.03 23.09 21.73
N LEU A 61 -6.57 21.94 21.34
CA LEU A 61 -5.84 20.67 21.37
C LEU A 61 -4.59 20.72 20.48
N SER A 62 -3.45 20.38 21.08
CA SER A 62 -2.13 20.27 20.45
C SER A 62 -1.29 19.19 21.12
N GLU A 63 -0.20 18.74 20.51
CA GLU A 63 0.66 17.68 21.07
C GLU A 63 1.15 18.00 22.49
N GLY A 64 1.51 19.26 22.77
CA GLY A 64 1.95 19.69 24.11
C GLY A 64 0.85 19.67 25.18
N THR A 65 -0.42 19.62 24.79
CA THR A 65 -1.57 19.60 25.73
C THR A 65 -2.09 18.19 26.02
N LEU A 66 -1.71 17.19 25.21
CA LEU A 66 -2.21 15.81 25.36
C LEU A 66 -1.72 15.14 26.65
N GLY A 67 -0.46 15.37 27.02
CA GLY A 67 0.10 14.86 28.27
C GLY A 67 -0.61 15.43 29.49
N VAL A 68 -0.90 16.74 29.50
CA VAL A 68 -1.65 17.40 30.58
C VAL A 68 -3.05 16.82 30.70
N LEU A 69 -3.75 16.63 29.57
CA LEU A 69 -5.08 16.01 29.61
C LEU A 69 -5.01 14.58 30.15
N LEU A 70 -4.02 13.79 29.73
CA LEU A 70 -3.85 12.42 30.20
C LEU A 70 -3.62 12.36 31.72
N GLU A 71 -2.80 13.26 32.26
CA GLU A 71 -2.56 13.36 33.72
C GLU A 71 -3.85 13.67 34.48
N GLU A 72 -4.63 14.66 34.02
CA GLU A 72 -5.91 15.05 34.62
C GLU A 72 -6.93 13.89 34.58
N LEU A 73 -7.04 13.18 33.44
CA LEU A 73 -7.92 12.02 33.34
C LEU A 73 -7.45 10.87 34.24
N SER A 74 -6.14 10.67 34.36
CA SER A 74 -5.54 9.61 35.19
C SER A 74 -5.83 9.81 36.68
N ALA A 75 -5.95 11.05 37.15
CA ALA A 75 -6.35 11.36 38.53
C ALA A 75 -7.73 10.77 38.87
N HIS A 76 -8.62 10.64 37.89
CA HIS A 76 -9.98 10.11 38.04
C HIS A 76 -10.17 8.69 37.47
N GLN A 77 -9.09 7.98 37.12
CA GLN A 77 -9.13 6.69 36.42
C GLN A 77 -10.08 5.67 37.08
N LYS A 78 -10.04 5.54 38.42
CA LYS A 78 -10.90 4.58 39.15
C LYS A 78 -12.40 4.89 39.00
N ALA A 79 -12.76 6.18 39.03
CA ALA A 79 -14.14 6.61 38.87
C ALA A 79 -14.62 6.38 37.43
N ILE A 80 -13.76 6.71 36.46
CA ILE A 80 -14.00 6.49 35.03
C ILE A 80 -14.23 4.99 34.75
N ALA A 81 -13.30 4.13 35.17
CA ALA A 81 -13.40 2.68 34.96
C ALA A 81 -14.66 2.08 35.61
N ARG A 82 -15.01 2.53 36.82
CA ARG A 82 -16.23 2.08 37.52
C ARG A 82 -17.51 2.51 36.79
N ALA A 83 -17.55 3.73 36.27
CA ALA A 83 -18.70 4.22 35.52
C ALA A 83 -18.84 3.50 34.17
N ALA A 84 -17.71 3.28 33.47
CA ALA A 84 -17.66 2.53 32.22
C ALA A 84 -18.12 1.08 32.39
N ALA A 85 -17.68 0.39 33.45
CA ALA A 85 -18.06 -1.00 33.73
C ALA A 85 -19.56 -1.20 33.97
N GLN A 86 -20.27 -0.15 34.39
CA GLN A 86 -21.72 -0.19 34.57
C GLN A 86 -22.47 0.03 33.26
N ALA A 87 -21.84 0.66 32.26
CA ALA A 87 -22.42 0.86 30.94
C ALA A 87 -22.33 -0.41 30.09
N HIS A 88 -23.30 -0.61 29.20
CA HIS A 88 -23.21 -1.68 28.21
C HIS A 88 -22.10 -1.35 27.23
N THR A 89 -21.01 -2.12 27.27
CA THR A 89 -19.85 -1.92 26.40
C THR A 89 -19.92 -2.90 25.23
N PRO A 90 -19.95 -2.43 23.98
CA PRO A 90 -19.94 -3.31 22.83
C PRO A 90 -18.69 -4.19 22.78
N ARG A 91 -18.86 -5.42 22.29
CA ARG A 91 -17.80 -6.40 22.09
C ARG A 91 -16.97 -6.06 20.85
N TYR A 92 -15.92 -5.27 21.04
CA TYR A 92 -14.91 -5.01 20.00
C TYR A 92 -13.93 -6.19 19.86
N PRO A 93 -13.41 -6.44 18.65
CA PRO A 93 -12.37 -7.44 18.43
C PRO A 93 -11.06 -7.03 19.10
N THR A 94 -10.25 -8.04 19.44
CA THR A 94 -8.84 -7.85 19.81
C THR A 94 -7.94 -7.99 18.58
N PRO A 95 -6.68 -7.53 18.61
CA PRO A 95 -5.73 -7.76 17.51
C PRO A 95 -5.63 -9.24 17.14
N GLN A 96 -5.56 -10.13 18.13
CA GLN A 96 -5.47 -11.58 17.90
C GLN A 96 -6.68 -12.14 17.14
N MET A 97 -7.89 -11.66 17.44
CA MET A 97 -9.11 -12.08 16.74
C MET A 97 -9.11 -11.64 15.27
N VAL A 98 -8.61 -10.44 14.97
CA VAL A 98 -8.49 -9.96 13.59
C VAL A 98 -7.44 -10.77 12.82
N LEU A 99 -6.30 -11.07 13.45
CA LEU A 99 -5.27 -11.92 12.85
C LEU A 99 -5.81 -13.33 12.58
N ARG A 100 -6.56 -13.93 13.52
CA ARG A 100 -7.23 -15.23 13.32
C ARG A 100 -8.21 -15.18 12.16
N ALA A 101 -9.02 -14.13 12.05
CA ALA A 101 -9.95 -13.96 10.93
C ALA A 101 -9.24 -13.93 9.57
N TYR A 102 -8.10 -13.24 9.50
CA TYR A 102 -7.23 -13.27 8.31
C TYR A 102 -6.70 -14.68 8.03
N GLU A 103 -6.18 -15.37 9.06
CA GLU A 103 -5.62 -16.71 8.93
C GLU A 103 -6.65 -17.74 8.50
N GLN A 104 -7.88 -17.67 9.01
CA GLN A 104 -9.00 -18.52 8.61
C GLN A 104 -9.44 -18.24 7.17
N LEU A 105 -9.53 -16.97 6.78
CA LEU A 105 -9.89 -16.59 5.41
C LEU A 105 -8.84 -17.09 4.41
N ARG A 106 -7.56 -16.81 4.68
CA ARG A 106 -6.44 -17.06 3.75
C ARG A 106 -5.81 -18.44 3.85
N ARG A 107 -5.98 -19.13 4.97
CA ARG A 107 -5.22 -20.34 5.31
C ARG A 107 -3.70 -20.08 5.28
N ALA A 108 -3.30 -18.88 5.68
CA ALA A 108 -1.91 -18.42 5.73
C ALA A 108 -1.71 -17.56 6.97
N ARG A 109 -0.51 -17.60 7.56
CA ARG A 109 -0.17 -16.83 8.76
C ARG A 109 -0.23 -15.33 8.50
N ALA A 110 -0.76 -14.56 9.44
CA ALA A 110 -0.74 -13.11 9.36
C ALA A 110 0.68 -12.56 9.63
N ASP A 111 1.11 -11.56 8.86
CA ASP A 111 2.39 -10.86 8.98
C ASP A 111 2.24 -9.41 9.49
N ALA A 112 1.04 -9.04 9.93
CA ALA A 112 0.72 -7.71 10.41
C ALA A 112 1.40 -7.39 11.75
N ASP A 113 1.83 -6.13 11.92
CA ASP A 113 2.33 -5.61 13.19
C ASP A 113 1.18 -5.53 14.23
N PRO A 114 1.25 -6.30 15.34
CA PRO A 114 0.22 -6.31 16.38
C PRO A 114 -0.02 -4.94 17.01
N ARG A 115 1.03 -4.10 17.16
CA ARG A 115 0.90 -2.78 17.79
C ARG A 115 0.12 -1.82 16.89
N ARG A 116 0.47 -1.79 15.60
CA ARG A 116 -0.26 -1.01 14.60
C ARG A 116 -1.73 -1.42 14.54
N LEU A 117 -2.00 -2.72 14.58
CA LEU A 117 -3.36 -3.24 14.58
C LEU A 117 -4.14 -2.83 15.83
N GLU A 118 -3.50 -2.86 17.00
CA GLU A 118 -4.08 -2.39 18.26
C GLU A 118 -4.46 -0.91 18.21
N THR A 119 -3.58 -0.04 17.67
CA THR A 119 -3.85 1.38 17.45
C THR A 119 -5.05 1.61 16.52
N LEU A 120 -5.14 0.87 15.41
CA LEU A 120 -6.25 0.98 14.46
C LEU A 120 -7.58 0.54 15.09
N LEU A 121 -7.57 -0.55 15.86
CA LEU A 121 -8.76 -1.03 16.56
C LEU A 121 -9.22 -0.04 17.63
N LEU A 122 -8.30 0.58 18.35
CA LEU A 122 -8.63 1.65 19.30
C LEU A 122 -9.24 2.85 18.58
N ALA A 123 -8.64 3.31 17.47
CA ALA A 123 -9.16 4.41 16.67
C ALA A 123 -10.58 4.12 16.14
N GLY A 124 -10.85 2.89 15.70
CA GLY A 124 -12.18 2.44 15.30
C GLY A 124 -13.20 2.30 16.44
N ALA A 125 -12.74 2.30 17.70
CA ALA A 125 -13.58 2.22 18.89
C ALA A 125 -13.84 3.58 19.56
N LEU A 126 -13.29 4.69 19.02
CA LEU A 126 -13.43 6.05 19.55
C LEU A 126 -14.65 6.82 19.03
N ASP A 127 -15.59 6.13 18.37
CA ASP A 127 -16.89 6.73 18.03
C ASP A 127 -17.73 7.01 19.28
N ASP A 128 -18.74 7.89 19.13
CA ASP A 128 -19.67 8.17 20.21
C ASP A 128 -20.43 6.89 20.63
N PRO A 129 -20.48 6.55 21.93
CA PRO A 129 -21.24 5.39 22.41
C PRO A 129 -22.72 5.39 22.01
N ALA A 130 -23.33 6.56 21.80
CA ALA A 130 -24.71 6.70 21.35
C ALA A 130 -24.90 6.44 19.85
N THR A 131 -23.81 6.33 19.09
CA THR A 131 -23.85 6.05 17.65
C THR A 131 -24.44 4.66 17.39
N PRO A 132 -25.29 4.48 16.35
CA PRO A 132 -25.77 3.17 15.93
C PRO A 132 -24.64 2.17 15.69
N LEU A 133 -24.89 0.89 16.01
CA LEU A 133 -23.90 -0.18 15.81
C LEU A 133 -23.48 -0.32 14.34
N SER A 134 -24.39 -0.06 13.40
CA SER A 134 -24.13 -0.02 11.96
C SER A 134 -23.04 0.99 11.60
N THR A 135 -23.14 2.23 12.08
CA THR A 135 -22.13 3.26 11.86
C THR A 135 -20.81 2.92 12.55
N ARG A 136 -20.83 2.36 13.77
CA ARG A 136 -19.61 1.96 14.48
C ARG A 136 -18.89 0.82 13.77
N ALA A 137 -19.64 -0.14 13.23
CA ALA A 137 -19.11 -1.20 12.38
C ALA A 137 -18.50 -0.61 11.11
N ALA A 138 -19.17 0.36 10.47
CA ALA A 138 -18.64 1.01 9.27
C ALA A 138 -17.32 1.74 9.56
N THR A 139 -17.24 2.51 10.64
CA THR A 139 -16.01 3.15 11.11
C THR A 139 -14.90 2.13 11.32
N LEU A 140 -15.19 1.00 11.99
CA LEU A 140 -14.22 -0.06 12.23
C LEU A 140 -13.70 -0.67 10.91
N MET A 141 -14.59 -0.99 9.97
CA MET A 141 -14.24 -1.52 8.65
C MET A 141 -13.35 -0.53 7.87
N GLN A 142 -13.78 0.73 7.79
CA GLN A 142 -13.06 1.77 7.04
C GLN A 142 -11.70 2.08 7.68
N THR A 143 -11.62 2.11 9.02
CA THR A 143 -10.38 2.34 9.76
C THR A 143 -9.37 1.22 9.53
N LEU A 144 -9.80 -0.04 9.64
CA LEU A 144 -8.96 -1.19 9.33
C LEU A 144 -8.53 -1.18 7.86
N TYR A 145 -9.44 -0.83 6.94
CA TYR A 145 -9.09 -0.76 5.54
C TYR A 145 -8.06 0.33 5.23
N ALA A 146 -8.30 1.56 5.68
CA ALA A 146 -7.39 2.69 5.48
C ALA A 146 -6.01 2.42 6.08
N GLY A 147 -5.97 1.75 7.24
CA GLY A 147 -4.74 1.38 7.92
C GLY A 147 -3.91 0.31 7.21
N GLN A 148 -4.46 -0.46 6.26
CA GLN A 148 -3.78 -1.56 5.55
C GLN A 148 -2.86 -2.44 6.43
N PRO A 149 -3.32 -2.94 7.59
CA PRO A 149 -2.49 -3.79 8.44
C PRO A 149 -2.30 -5.20 7.86
N LEU A 150 -3.21 -5.66 7.00
CA LEU A 150 -3.23 -7.03 6.46
C LEU A 150 -2.97 -6.94 4.95
N GLY A 151 -2.01 -7.70 4.42
CA GLY A 151 -1.53 -7.53 3.04
C GLY A 151 -2.60 -7.64 1.93
N ASP A 152 -2.80 -8.84 1.39
CA ASP A 152 -3.57 -9.04 0.15
C ASP A 152 -5.07 -9.35 0.37
N SER A 153 -5.57 -9.19 1.60
CA SER A 153 -6.98 -9.44 1.93
C SER A 153 -7.58 -8.48 2.93
N ASN A 154 -7.10 -7.24 2.90
CA ASN A 154 -7.47 -6.24 3.88
C ASN A 154 -8.96 -5.86 3.81
N ALA A 155 -9.53 -5.70 2.61
CA ALA A 155 -10.95 -5.31 2.48
C ALA A 155 -11.86 -6.42 3.00
N SER A 156 -11.58 -7.66 2.61
CA SER A 156 -12.34 -8.83 3.02
C SER A 156 -12.28 -9.07 4.52
N VAL A 157 -11.11 -8.94 5.15
CA VAL A 157 -10.99 -9.09 6.61
C VAL A 157 -11.66 -7.92 7.34
N ALA A 158 -11.53 -6.69 6.85
CA ALA A 158 -12.25 -5.55 7.42
C ALA A 158 -13.77 -5.82 7.42
N VAL A 159 -14.33 -6.31 6.31
CA VAL A 159 -15.75 -6.71 6.21
C VAL A 159 -16.09 -7.82 7.20
N LEU A 160 -15.32 -8.91 7.24
CA LEU A 160 -15.55 -9.98 8.23
C LEU A 160 -15.58 -9.44 9.65
N VAL A 161 -14.65 -8.54 9.97
CA VAL A 161 -14.54 -7.97 11.31
C VAL A 161 -15.72 -7.10 11.69
N GLY A 162 -16.19 -6.25 10.79
CA GLY A 162 -17.37 -5.43 11.07
C GLY A 162 -18.66 -6.24 11.11
N LEU A 163 -18.81 -7.30 10.29
CA LEU A 163 -19.96 -8.22 10.37
C LEU A 163 -19.95 -9.01 11.68
N ALA A 164 -18.79 -9.51 12.10
CA ALA A 164 -18.63 -10.19 13.38
C ALA A 164 -18.90 -9.25 14.56
N PHE A 165 -18.49 -7.98 14.48
CA PHE A 165 -18.85 -6.96 15.46
C PHE A 165 -20.37 -6.75 15.55
N LEU A 166 -21.07 -6.63 14.42
CA LEU A 166 -22.53 -6.50 14.42
C LEU A 166 -23.20 -7.70 15.09
N GLN A 167 -22.79 -8.91 14.70
CA GLN A 167 -23.33 -10.15 15.23
C GLN A 167 -23.05 -10.33 16.74
N ALA A 168 -21.82 -10.06 17.18
CA ALA A 168 -21.43 -10.15 18.59
C ALA A 168 -22.23 -9.18 19.50
N ASN A 169 -22.81 -8.12 18.92
CA ASN A 169 -23.62 -7.12 19.61
C ASN A 169 -25.12 -7.22 19.28
N GLY A 170 -25.58 -8.39 18.81
CA GLY A 170 -27.01 -8.70 18.68
C GLY A 170 -27.68 -8.22 17.39
N VAL A 171 -26.92 -7.75 16.40
CA VAL A 171 -27.47 -7.35 15.09
C VAL A 171 -27.43 -8.55 14.15
N ALA A 172 -28.57 -8.93 13.60
CA ALA A 172 -28.68 -10.05 12.68
C ALA A 172 -27.98 -9.75 11.34
N VAL A 173 -26.99 -10.56 10.98
CA VAL A 173 -26.27 -10.48 9.70
C VAL A 173 -26.80 -11.55 8.74
N ALA A 174 -27.63 -11.14 7.79
CA ALA A 174 -28.24 -12.02 6.80
C ALA A 174 -28.04 -11.48 5.36
N LEU A 175 -26.78 -11.22 5.01
CA LEU A 175 -26.42 -10.80 3.66
C LEU A 175 -26.33 -12.01 2.71
N ASP A 176 -26.59 -11.78 1.43
CA ASP A 176 -26.24 -12.72 0.36
C ASP A 176 -24.81 -12.47 -0.17
N GLY A 177 -24.34 -13.34 -1.06
CA GLY A 177 -22.98 -13.25 -1.61
C GLY A 177 -22.73 -11.99 -2.45
N ALA A 178 -23.75 -11.45 -3.13
CA ALA A 178 -23.63 -10.23 -3.93
C ALA A 178 -23.51 -9.01 -3.02
N GLN A 179 -24.34 -8.94 -1.97
CA GLN A 179 -24.30 -7.88 -0.97
C GLN A 179 -22.96 -7.84 -0.23
N VAL A 180 -22.39 -9.01 0.11
CA VAL A 180 -21.05 -9.06 0.71
C VAL A 180 -19.98 -8.58 -0.26
N ALA A 181 -20.04 -8.97 -1.54
CA ALA A 181 -19.10 -8.49 -2.54
C ALA A 181 -19.21 -6.96 -2.75
N ASP A 182 -20.42 -6.42 -2.80
CA ASP A 182 -20.67 -4.98 -2.91
C ASP A 182 -20.13 -4.23 -1.69
N LEU A 183 -20.35 -4.78 -0.49
CA LEU A 183 -19.79 -4.24 0.75
C LEU A 183 -18.26 -4.25 0.74
N THR A 184 -17.62 -5.34 0.29
CA THR A 184 -16.15 -5.40 0.15
C THR A 184 -15.63 -4.35 -0.82
N ARG A 185 -16.30 -4.14 -1.96
CA ARG A 185 -15.93 -3.06 -2.91
C ARG A 185 -16.16 -1.68 -2.32
N ALA A 186 -17.23 -1.46 -1.56
CA ALA A 186 -17.52 -0.19 -0.90
C ALA A 186 -16.46 0.14 0.17
N VAL A 187 -16.05 -0.86 0.97
CA VAL A 187 -14.93 -0.72 1.92
C VAL A 187 -13.63 -0.35 1.19
N ALA A 188 -13.33 -1.06 0.10
CA ALA A 188 -12.13 -0.79 -0.69
C ALA A 188 -12.14 0.60 -1.36
N GLY A 189 -13.31 1.05 -1.80
CA GLY A 189 -13.53 2.38 -2.35
C GLY A 189 -13.65 3.49 -1.31
N GLN A 190 -13.62 3.17 -0.01
CA GLN A 190 -13.92 4.12 1.08
C GLN A 190 -15.26 4.86 0.88
N ALA A 191 -16.25 4.14 0.37
CA ALA A 191 -17.60 4.63 0.12
C ALA A 191 -18.53 4.40 1.33
N ASP A 192 -19.74 4.94 1.25
CA ASP A 192 -20.78 4.71 2.25
C ASP A 192 -21.17 3.23 2.31
N LEU A 193 -21.20 2.68 3.53
CA LEU A 193 -21.43 1.26 3.79
C LEU A 193 -22.90 1.02 4.15
N HIS A 194 -23.56 0.20 3.35
CA HIS A 194 -24.94 -0.22 3.58
C HIS A 194 -24.96 -1.44 4.51
N LEU A 195 -24.95 -1.18 5.82
CA LEU A 195 -24.94 -2.23 6.84
C LEU A 195 -26.34 -2.45 7.44
N PRO A 196 -26.63 -3.67 7.96
CA PRO A 196 -27.86 -3.93 8.68
C PRO A 196 -28.03 -2.96 9.87
N ASP A 197 -29.16 -2.28 9.93
CA ASP A 197 -29.52 -1.34 11.01
C ASP A 197 -30.66 -1.89 11.89
N ALA A 198 -30.78 -3.22 11.95
CA ALA A 198 -31.76 -3.88 12.79
C ALA A 198 -31.51 -3.57 14.27
N PRO A 199 -32.56 -3.40 15.09
CA PRO A 199 -32.39 -3.19 16.52
C PRO A 199 -31.59 -4.34 17.12
N ALA A 200 -30.60 -4.01 17.94
CA ALA A 200 -29.80 -4.99 18.66
C ALA A 200 -30.72 -5.86 19.53
N ALA A 201 -30.71 -7.16 19.29
CA ALA A 201 -31.30 -8.15 20.18
C ALA A 201 -30.33 -8.44 21.35
N GLU A 202 -30.50 -9.57 22.02
CA GLU A 202 -29.48 -10.04 22.96
C GLU A 202 -28.14 -10.30 22.23
N PRO A 203 -27.00 -9.93 22.83
CA PRO A 203 -25.67 -10.22 22.29
C PRO A 203 -25.52 -11.71 21.98
N ASP A 204 -24.87 -12.03 20.86
CA ASP A 204 -24.65 -13.43 20.48
C ASP A 204 -23.80 -14.12 21.56
N PRO A 205 -24.26 -15.26 22.13
CA PRO A 205 -23.56 -15.93 23.22
C PRO A 205 -22.24 -16.57 22.79
N ARG A 206 -22.02 -16.76 21.49
CA ARG A 206 -20.77 -17.34 20.97
C ARG A 206 -19.57 -16.45 21.24
N ASP A 207 -18.41 -17.08 21.32
CA ASP A 207 -17.16 -16.34 21.33
C ASP A 207 -16.90 -15.71 19.96
N TRP A 208 -15.87 -14.87 19.89
CA TRP A 208 -15.61 -14.12 18.66
C TRP A 208 -15.11 -15.03 17.54
N ASP A 209 -14.35 -16.07 17.88
CA ASP A 209 -13.74 -16.98 16.91
C ASP A 209 -14.82 -17.86 16.25
N ASP A 210 -15.79 -18.35 17.02
CA ASP A 210 -16.97 -19.08 16.55
C ASP A 210 -17.85 -18.24 15.61
N ILE A 211 -18.00 -16.94 15.91
CA ILE A 211 -18.72 -16.00 15.05
C ILE A 211 -18.00 -15.85 13.71
N VAL A 212 -16.67 -15.67 13.74
CA VAL A 212 -15.87 -15.57 12.51
C VAL A 212 -15.91 -16.85 11.72
N ASP A 213 -15.74 -18.01 12.36
CA ASP A 213 -15.77 -19.30 11.68
C ASP A 213 -17.09 -19.50 10.95
N ALA A 214 -18.22 -19.12 11.57
CA ALA A 214 -19.53 -19.14 10.93
C ALA A 214 -19.61 -18.17 9.73
N LEU A 215 -19.08 -16.96 9.86
CA LEU A 215 -19.07 -15.96 8.79
C LEU A 215 -18.14 -16.35 7.63
N VAL A 216 -16.96 -16.89 7.92
CA VAL A 216 -16.02 -17.41 6.92
C VAL A 216 -16.63 -18.60 6.21
N ALA A 217 -17.23 -19.56 6.93
CA ALA A 217 -17.90 -20.70 6.31
C ALA A 217 -19.00 -20.26 5.32
N ARG A 218 -19.71 -19.17 5.62
CA ARG A 218 -20.79 -18.63 4.78
C ARG A 218 -20.30 -17.74 3.63
N TYR A 219 -19.30 -16.89 3.86
CA TYR A 219 -18.95 -15.78 2.97
C TYR A 219 -17.54 -15.87 2.37
N ARG A 220 -16.76 -16.92 2.64
CA ARG A 220 -15.38 -17.06 2.13
C ARG A 220 -15.29 -16.90 0.61
N GLU A 221 -16.19 -17.53 -0.12
CA GLU A 221 -16.15 -17.53 -1.58
C GLU A 221 -16.37 -16.13 -2.21
N PRO A 222 -17.43 -15.37 -1.87
CA PRO A 222 -17.59 -14.01 -2.38
C PRO A 222 -16.49 -13.05 -1.91
N LEU A 223 -16.00 -13.20 -0.67
CA LEU A 223 -14.91 -12.37 -0.13
C LEU A 223 -13.61 -12.58 -0.92
N VAL A 224 -13.13 -13.82 -1.01
CA VAL A 224 -11.86 -14.15 -1.70
C VAL A 224 -11.93 -13.77 -3.18
N ARG A 225 -13.06 -14.04 -3.85
CA ARG A 225 -13.24 -13.69 -5.27
C ARG A 225 -13.19 -12.17 -5.47
N THR A 226 -13.87 -11.41 -4.62
CA THR A 226 -13.92 -9.94 -4.75
C THR A 226 -12.56 -9.32 -4.46
N GLU A 227 -11.87 -9.80 -3.42
CA GLU A 227 -10.52 -9.36 -3.11
C GLU A 227 -9.55 -9.64 -4.26
N HIS A 228 -9.65 -10.80 -4.90
CA HIS A 228 -8.81 -11.13 -6.04
C HIS A 228 -9.00 -10.12 -7.18
N VAL A 229 -10.25 -9.80 -7.55
CA VAL A 229 -10.55 -8.78 -8.56
C VAL A 229 -10.03 -7.39 -8.14
N LEU A 230 -10.16 -7.03 -6.86
CA LEU A 230 -9.62 -5.78 -6.33
C LEU A 230 -8.09 -5.77 -6.42
N SER A 231 -7.42 -6.88 -6.11
CA SER A 231 -5.95 -6.99 -6.19
C SER A 231 -5.43 -6.93 -7.63
N GLU A 232 -6.17 -7.47 -8.60
CA GLU A 232 -5.84 -7.37 -10.03
C GLU A 232 -5.98 -5.94 -10.56
N THR A 233 -6.86 -5.14 -9.94
CA THR A 233 -7.13 -3.75 -10.34
C THR A 233 -6.38 -2.71 -9.49
N GLN A 234 -5.93 -3.08 -8.29
CA GLN A 234 -5.14 -2.22 -7.40
C GLN A 234 -3.65 -2.27 -7.75
N LEU A 235 -3.20 -1.23 -8.46
CA LEU A 235 -1.80 -0.85 -8.50
C LEU A 235 -1.36 -0.46 -7.09
N VAL A 236 -0.49 -1.27 -6.46
CA VAL A 236 0.06 -1.01 -5.12
C VAL A 236 0.66 0.40 -5.06
N ARG A 237 0.25 1.20 -4.07
CA ARG A 237 0.82 2.55 -3.87
C ARG A 237 2.27 2.42 -3.41
N LEU A 238 3.16 3.25 -3.98
CA LEU A 238 4.61 3.25 -3.68
C LEU A 238 4.90 3.35 -2.17
N GLU A 239 4.06 4.08 -1.45
CA GLU A 239 4.12 4.31 0.00
C GLU A 239 3.99 3.02 0.82
N GLN A 240 3.31 2.01 0.28
CA GLN A 240 3.00 0.74 0.95
C GLN A 240 4.07 -0.34 0.70
N LEU A 241 5.04 -0.07 -0.18
CA LEU A 241 6.15 -0.98 -0.41
C LEU A 241 7.19 -0.87 0.73
N PRO A 242 7.87 -1.97 1.10
CA PRO A 242 8.94 -1.94 2.10
C PRO A 242 9.97 -0.86 1.78
N ASP A 243 10.59 -0.23 2.79
CA ASP A 243 11.49 0.91 2.58
C ASP A 243 12.65 0.61 1.61
N THR A 244 13.13 -0.64 1.61
CA THR A 244 14.14 -1.14 0.66
C THR A 244 13.65 -1.15 -0.79
N VAL A 245 12.39 -1.51 -0.99
CA VAL A 245 11.70 -1.50 -2.29
C VAL A 245 11.31 -0.06 -2.69
N ARG A 246 10.92 0.77 -1.72
CA ARG A 246 10.59 2.18 -1.93
C ARG A 246 11.81 2.98 -2.36
N ALA A 247 12.95 2.82 -1.69
CA ALA A 247 14.23 3.42 -2.09
C ALA A 247 14.68 2.93 -3.48
N THR A 248 14.32 1.69 -3.84
CA THR A 248 14.58 1.16 -5.19
C THR A 248 13.59 1.61 -6.26
N LEU A 249 12.51 2.29 -5.90
CA LEU A 249 11.47 2.77 -6.82
C LEU A 249 11.24 4.29 -6.75
N GLN A 250 11.93 5.00 -5.84
CA GLN A 250 11.89 6.46 -5.82
C GLN A 250 12.48 6.99 -7.14
N PRO A 251 11.74 7.88 -7.84
CA PRO A 251 12.16 8.39 -9.12
C PRO A 251 13.42 9.24 -8.93
N ALA A 252 14.54 8.80 -9.51
CA ALA A 252 15.71 9.66 -9.68
C ALA A 252 15.42 10.60 -10.85
N PRO A 253 15.18 11.91 -10.63
CA PRO A 253 14.97 12.84 -11.74
C PRO A 253 16.23 12.84 -12.62
N GLY A 254 16.06 12.44 -13.88
CA GLY A 254 17.12 12.51 -14.88
C GLY A 254 17.55 13.96 -15.17
N PRO A 255 18.81 14.19 -15.60
CA PRO A 255 19.37 15.52 -15.78
C PRO A 255 18.95 16.25 -17.09
N SER A 256 18.16 15.64 -17.99
CA SER A 256 17.74 16.27 -19.25
C SER A 256 16.42 17.05 -19.14
N PHE A 257 16.36 18.23 -19.76
CA PHE A 257 15.15 19.08 -19.83
C PHE A 257 14.13 18.60 -20.89
N GLU A 258 14.53 17.75 -21.83
CA GLU A 258 13.68 17.14 -22.86
C GLU A 258 13.94 15.62 -22.90
N TRP A 259 12.89 14.82 -22.79
CA TRP A 259 13.00 13.37 -22.71
C TRP A 259 13.07 12.78 -24.11
N ARG A 260 13.98 11.82 -24.30
CA ARG A 260 14.24 11.22 -25.61
C ARG A 260 13.96 9.73 -25.55
N TYR A 261 13.24 9.25 -26.55
CA TYR A 261 12.83 7.86 -26.67
C TYR A 261 13.41 7.26 -27.95
N LEU A 262 13.63 5.96 -27.94
CA LEU A 262 13.95 5.20 -29.15
C LEU A 262 12.65 4.86 -29.87
N THR A 263 12.59 5.19 -31.15
CA THR A 263 11.46 4.83 -32.01
C THR A 263 11.57 3.38 -32.49
N LEU A 264 10.49 2.85 -33.04
CA LEU A 264 10.48 1.58 -33.77
C LEU A 264 11.57 1.54 -34.85
N GLN A 265 11.72 2.64 -35.59
CA GLN A 265 12.71 2.77 -36.67
C GLN A 265 14.14 2.72 -36.14
N ASP A 266 14.41 3.28 -34.96
CA ASP A 266 15.72 3.23 -34.32
C ASP A 266 16.08 1.79 -33.94
N LEU A 267 15.14 1.01 -33.41
CA LEU A 267 15.37 -0.38 -33.04
C LEU A 267 15.57 -1.30 -34.24
N ILE A 268 14.83 -1.08 -35.34
CA ILE A 268 15.03 -1.78 -36.61
C ILE A 268 16.43 -1.50 -37.17
N TRP A 269 16.82 -0.22 -37.16
CA TRP A 269 18.13 0.20 -37.64
C TRP A 269 19.25 -0.38 -36.76
N LEU A 270 19.16 -0.25 -35.43
CA LEU A 270 20.12 -0.82 -34.48
C LEU A 270 20.32 -2.32 -34.68
N ASN A 271 19.23 -3.09 -34.80
CA ASN A 271 19.34 -4.52 -35.04
C ASN A 271 20.07 -4.83 -36.35
N SER A 272 19.76 -4.08 -37.42
CA SER A 272 20.40 -4.24 -38.73
C SER A 272 21.90 -3.92 -38.68
N GLU A 273 22.29 -2.87 -37.95
CA GLU A 273 23.71 -2.51 -37.76
C GLU A 273 24.48 -3.53 -36.92
N ILE A 274 23.84 -4.09 -35.90
CA ILE A 274 24.45 -5.09 -35.00
C ILE A 274 24.61 -6.42 -35.72
N THR A 275 23.58 -6.87 -36.44
CA THR A 275 23.57 -8.16 -37.13
C THR A 275 24.15 -8.09 -38.54
N LYS A 276 24.55 -6.89 -38.99
CA LYS A 276 25.08 -6.60 -40.33
C LYS A 276 24.15 -7.02 -41.48
N SER A 277 22.87 -7.27 -41.19
CA SER A 277 21.87 -7.70 -42.15
C SER A 277 20.45 -7.45 -41.63
N PRO A 278 19.47 -7.07 -42.47
CA PRO A 278 18.09 -6.92 -42.03
C PRO A 278 17.52 -8.25 -41.50
N GLN A 279 16.92 -8.24 -40.31
CA GLN A 279 16.29 -9.42 -39.72
C GLN A 279 14.77 -9.39 -39.87
N PRO A 280 14.12 -10.55 -40.11
CA PRO A 280 12.68 -10.68 -39.95
C PRO A 280 12.26 -10.33 -38.51
N TYR A 281 11.13 -9.64 -38.35
CA TYR A 281 10.59 -9.28 -37.03
C TYR A 281 9.07 -9.31 -37.01
N SER A 282 8.51 -9.45 -35.81
CA SER A 282 7.09 -9.28 -35.55
C SER A 282 6.80 -7.83 -35.16
N TYR A 283 6.00 -7.14 -35.98
CA TYR A 283 5.64 -5.74 -35.74
C TYR A 283 4.99 -5.54 -34.37
N ASP A 284 3.94 -6.31 -34.05
CA ASP A 284 3.23 -6.21 -32.76
C ASP A 284 4.15 -6.40 -31.55
N ARG A 285 5.08 -7.36 -31.64
CA ARG A 285 6.06 -7.60 -30.57
C ARG A 285 7.09 -6.48 -30.46
N LEU A 286 7.47 -5.88 -31.58
CA LEU A 286 8.44 -4.78 -31.61
C LEU A 286 7.80 -3.50 -31.08
N GLU A 287 6.58 -3.19 -31.50
CA GLU A 287 5.80 -2.06 -31.00
C GLU A 287 5.59 -2.18 -29.49
N GLU A 288 5.12 -3.34 -29.03
CA GLU A 288 4.94 -3.60 -27.61
C GLU A 288 6.27 -3.49 -26.85
N ALA A 289 7.36 -4.12 -27.32
CA ALA A 289 8.69 -3.99 -26.70
C ALA A 289 9.17 -2.52 -26.62
N THR A 290 8.91 -1.73 -27.65
CA THR A 290 9.26 -0.31 -27.72
C THR A 290 8.45 0.50 -26.73
N TYR A 291 7.16 0.17 -26.57
CA TYR A 291 6.24 0.86 -25.68
C TYR A 291 6.65 0.80 -24.21
N TYR A 292 7.38 -0.25 -23.79
CA TYR A 292 7.87 -0.38 -22.41
C TYR A 292 8.83 0.73 -21.95
N GLN A 293 9.35 1.55 -22.89
CA GLN A 293 10.12 2.76 -22.58
C GLN A 293 9.25 3.86 -21.94
N TYR A 294 7.96 3.88 -22.24
CA TYR A 294 7.06 4.92 -21.75
C TYR A 294 6.62 4.65 -20.31
N SER A 295 6.61 5.71 -19.50
CA SER A 295 6.02 5.68 -18.17
C SER A 295 4.59 6.25 -18.21
N TYR A 296 3.66 5.60 -17.49
CA TYR A 296 2.36 6.20 -17.21
C TYR A 296 2.51 7.18 -16.03
N ARG A 297 2.03 8.42 -16.22
CA ARG A 297 2.04 9.55 -15.27
C ARG A 297 3.44 10.03 -14.86
N GLN A 298 3.81 11.26 -15.22
CA GLN A 298 4.90 12.13 -14.66
C GLN A 298 6.21 11.49 -14.12
N SER A 299 6.49 10.21 -14.38
CA SER A 299 7.57 9.46 -13.73
C SER A 299 8.87 9.82 -14.40
N ARG A 300 9.64 10.68 -13.73
CA ARG A 300 10.93 11.22 -14.18
C ARG A 300 12.11 10.26 -14.01
N ASP A 301 11.83 8.98 -13.75
CA ASP A 301 12.82 7.94 -13.44
C ASP A 301 13.32 7.26 -14.72
N VAL A 302 14.41 7.80 -15.28
CA VAL A 302 15.06 7.24 -16.47
C VAL A 302 15.60 5.81 -16.20
N PRO A 303 16.28 5.52 -15.06
CA PRO A 303 16.67 4.16 -14.71
C PRO A 303 15.50 3.16 -14.71
N LEU A 304 14.35 3.54 -14.16
CA LEU A 304 13.15 2.69 -14.17
C LEU A 304 12.59 2.49 -15.58
N GLN A 305 12.55 3.54 -16.41
CA GLN A 305 12.15 3.44 -17.81
C GLN A 305 13.09 2.53 -18.61
N ALA A 306 14.41 2.67 -18.42
CA ALA A 306 15.42 1.82 -19.05
C ALA A 306 15.27 0.35 -18.62
N ALA A 307 15.00 0.10 -17.34
CA ALA A 307 14.77 -1.24 -16.81
C ALA A 307 13.50 -1.90 -17.36
N ARG A 308 12.40 -1.13 -17.47
CA ARG A 308 11.15 -1.58 -18.09
C ARG A 308 11.34 -1.88 -19.56
N PHE A 309 12.01 -0.98 -20.28
CA PHE A 309 12.36 -1.17 -21.68
C PHE A 309 13.18 -2.45 -21.90
N LEU A 310 14.29 -2.61 -21.17
CA LEU A 310 15.12 -3.81 -21.24
C LEU A 310 14.31 -5.09 -20.97
N TRP A 311 13.47 -5.07 -19.93
CA TRP A 311 12.61 -6.21 -19.60
C TRP A 311 11.60 -6.52 -20.71
N GLY A 312 10.88 -5.52 -21.20
CA GLY A 312 9.92 -5.66 -22.30
C GLY A 312 10.58 -6.22 -23.54
N TYR A 313 11.73 -5.66 -23.93
CA TYR A 313 12.48 -6.12 -25.09
C TYR A 313 12.94 -7.57 -24.96
N LEU A 314 13.48 -7.96 -23.80
CA LEU A 314 13.92 -9.33 -23.53
C LEU A 314 12.77 -10.34 -23.44
N LYS A 315 11.56 -9.89 -23.08
CA LYS A 315 10.34 -10.70 -23.04
C LYS A 315 9.82 -10.97 -24.46
N TYR A 316 9.68 -9.94 -25.29
CA TYR A 316 9.04 -10.07 -26.60
C TYR A 316 9.97 -10.57 -27.69
N ARG A 317 11.29 -10.28 -27.60
CA ARG A 317 12.33 -10.69 -28.56
C ARG A 317 11.84 -10.56 -30.01
N PRO A 318 11.61 -9.32 -30.45
CA PRO A 318 10.83 -9.07 -31.66
C PRO A 318 11.49 -9.54 -32.96
N PHE A 319 12.82 -9.69 -32.99
CA PHE A 319 13.59 -10.09 -34.17
C PHE A 319 13.84 -11.60 -34.20
N ALA A 320 14.10 -12.15 -35.39
CA ALA A 320 14.57 -13.51 -35.53
C ALA A 320 15.95 -13.72 -34.88
N TRP A 321 16.83 -12.73 -35.00
CA TRP A 321 18.20 -12.81 -34.49
C TRP A 321 18.69 -11.48 -33.88
N GLY A 322 19.74 -11.55 -33.06
CA GLY A 322 20.39 -10.36 -32.49
C GLY A 322 19.61 -9.67 -31.35
N ASN A 323 18.58 -10.29 -30.78
CA ASN A 323 17.73 -9.63 -29.76
C ASN A 323 18.51 -9.19 -28.52
N LEU A 324 19.40 -10.03 -27.97
CA LEU A 324 20.14 -9.71 -26.75
C LEU A 324 21.15 -8.57 -27.00
N ALA A 325 21.86 -8.66 -28.11
CA ALA A 325 22.81 -7.64 -28.55
C ALA A 325 22.10 -6.29 -28.80
N THR A 326 20.93 -6.32 -29.45
CA THR A 326 20.12 -5.11 -29.68
C THR A 326 19.60 -4.53 -28.37
N ALA A 327 19.14 -5.38 -27.44
CA ALA A 327 18.67 -4.95 -26.12
C ALA A 327 19.79 -4.24 -25.33
N LEU A 328 21.04 -4.72 -25.44
CA LEU A 328 22.19 -4.14 -24.77
C LEU A 328 22.42 -2.72 -25.27
N ILE A 329 22.66 -2.58 -26.57
CA ILE A 329 22.98 -1.28 -27.17
C ILE A 329 21.82 -0.30 -27.04
N ALA A 330 20.58 -0.73 -27.29
CA ALA A 330 19.42 0.14 -27.18
C ALA A 330 19.24 0.66 -25.74
N THR A 331 19.48 -0.18 -24.73
CA THR A 331 19.33 0.25 -23.33
C THR A 331 20.42 1.23 -22.92
N LEU A 332 21.67 1.00 -23.34
CA LEU A 332 22.78 1.93 -23.09
C LEU A 332 22.58 3.26 -23.82
N ALA A 333 22.14 3.22 -25.07
CA ALA A 333 21.81 4.41 -25.85
C ALA A 333 20.67 5.21 -25.19
N PHE A 334 19.61 4.54 -24.74
CA PHE A 334 18.49 5.17 -24.03
C PHE A 334 18.92 5.88 -22.75
N LEU A 335 19.82 5.28 -21.96
CA LEU A 335 20.39 5.91 -20.78
C LEU A 335 21.20 7.17 -21.15
N HIS A 336 22.04 7.07 -22.18
CA HIS A 336 22.93 8.16 -22.59
C HIS A 336 22.18 9.37 -23.17
N ILE A 337 21.20 9.17 -24.04
CA ILE A 337 20.39 10.27 -24.60
C ILE A 337 19.54 10.99 -23.55
N ASN A 338 19.35 10.37 -22.37
CA ASN A 338 18.66 10.95 -21.22
C ASN A 338 19.63 11.38 -20.09
N GLY A 339 20.93 11.52 -20.41
CA GLY A 339 21.94 12.15 -19.55
C GLY A 339 22.55 11.24 -18.48
N TYR A 340 22.55 9.93 -18.70
CA TYR A 340 23.28 8.97 -17.87
C TYR A 340 24.52 8.43 -18.57
N GLU A 341 25.63 8.39 -17.86
CA GLU A 341 26.80 7.61 -18.25
C GLU A 341 26.64 6.15 -17.79
N THR A 342 27.15 5.22 -18.58
CA THR A 342 27.09 3.78 -18.27
C THR A 342 28.47 3.25 -17.94
N ARG A 343 28.66 2.80 -16.69
CA ARG A 343 29.87 2.16 -16.18
C ARG A 343 29.75 0.64 -16.25
N LEU A 344 29.58 0.11 -17.44
CA LEU A 344 29.58 -1.34 -17.70
C LEU A 344 30.89 -1.73 -18.40
N PRO A 345 31.81 -2.44 -17.74
CA PRO A 345 33.01 -2.93 -18.40
C PRO A 345 32.66 -3.84 -19.58
N VAL A 346 33.36 -3.67 -20.72
CA VAL A 346 33.10 -4.38 -21.97
C VAL A 346 33.18 -5.90 -21.77
N GLU A 347 34.18 -6.34 -21.03
CA GLU A 347 34.43 -7.75 -20.68
C GLU A 347 33.28 -8.40 -19.90
N HIS A 348 32.48 -7.62 -19.18
CA HIS A 348 31.37 -8.12 -18.37
C HIS A 348 30.01 -7.94 -19.04
N ALA A 349 29.92 -7.23 -20.17
CA ALA A 349 28.64 -6.83 -20.75
C ALA A 349 27.80 -8.02 -21.26
N ALA A 350 28.44 -9.03 -21.86
CA ALA A 350 27.75 -10.23 -22.33
C ALA A 350 27.19 -11.07 -21.17
N GLU A 351 27.97 -11.24 -20.11
CA GLU A 351 27.53 -11.94 -18.91
C GLU A 351 26.40 -11.17 -18.22
N TRP A 352 26.56 -9.85 -18.06
CA TRP A 352 25.56 -8.95 -17.49
C TRP A 352 24.22 -9.09 -18.20
N MET A 353 24.21 -9.06 -19.53
CA MET A 353 22.99 -9.23 -20.33
C MET A 353 22.40 -10.63 -20.17
N THR A 354 23.24 -11.67 -20.18
CA THR A 354 22.81 -13.06 -20.02
C THR A 354 22.16 -13.30 -18.66
N GLN A 355 22.71 -12.73 -17.58
CA GLN A 355 22.14 -12.84 -16.23
C GLN A 355 20.74 -12.22 -16.15
N ILE A 356 20.50 -11.10 -16.84
CA ILE A 356 19.18 -10.46 -16.90
C ILE A 356 18.22 -11.28 -17.77
N ALA A 357 18.65 -11.71 -18.95
CA ALA A 357 17.84 -12.50 -19.87
C ALA A 357 17.42 -13.85 -19.28
N THR A 358 18.25 -14.43 -18.41
CA THR A 358 17.97 -15.68 -17.68
C THR A 358 17.31 -15.46 -16.32
N ARG A 359 16.93 -14.21 -15.99
CA ARG A 359 16.28 -13.80 -14.73
C ARG A 359 17.10 -14.08 -13.47
N ARG A 360 18.41 -14.27 -13.59
CA ARG A 360 19.33 -14.35 -12.44
C ARG A 360 19.60 -12.98 -11.81
N LYS A 361 19.33 -11.91 -12.54
CA LYS A 361 19.49 -10.53 -12.10
C LYS A 361 18.26 -9.71 -12.47
N HIS A 362 17.74 -8.93 -11.53
CA HIS A 362 16.59 -8.06 -11.78
C HIS A 362 17.01 -6.86 -12.66
N PRO A 363 16.23 -6.49 -13.71
CA PRO A 363 16.62 -5.42 -14.64
C PRO A 363 16.87 -4.07 -13.95
N LEU A 364 16.04 -3.69 -12.98
CA LEU A 364 16.18 -2.41 -12.30
C LEU A 364 17.48 -2.30 -11.50
N ASP A 365 17.82 -3.37 -10.77
CA ASP A 365 19.07 -3.43 -10.00
C ASP A 365 20.28 -3.43 -10.94
N ALA A 366 20.17 -4.13 -12.07
CA ALA A 366 21.23 -4.17 -13.07
C ALA A 366 21.49 -2.80 -13.71
N ILE A 367 20.43 -2.04 -14.03
CA ILE A 367 20.54 -0.69 -14.59
C ILE A 367 21.14 0.26 -13.55
N ARG A 368 20.67 0.23 -12.30
CA ARG A 368 21.17 1.10 -11.23
C ARG A 368 22.65 0.87 -10.92
N GLN A 369 23.16 -0.34 -11.13
CA GLN A 369 24.58 -0.64 -10.95
C GLN A 369 25.48 0.01 -12.00
N ILE A 370 24.96 0.24 -13.21
CA ILE A 370 25.76 0.76 -14.33
C ILE A 370 25.46 2.22 -14.65
N ALA A 371 24.26 2.72 -14.35
CA ALA A 371 23.82 4.06 -14.71
C ALA A 371 24.25 5.09 -13.65
N VAL A 372 25.04 6.08 -14.07
CA VAL A 372 25.47 7.20 -13.24
C VAL A 372 25.04 8.51 -13.91
N PRO A 373 24.42 9.48 -13.19
CA PRO A 373 24.10 10.77 -13.79
C PRO A 373 25.34 11.46 -14.34
N ALA A 374 25.29 11.94 -15.58
CA ALA A 374 26.41 12.66 -16.20
C ALA A 374 26.63 14.00 -15.47
N LEU A 375 27.88 14.26 -15.05
CA LEU A 375 28.25 15.50 -14.37
C LEU A 375 28.47 16.61 -15.40
N GLN A 376 27.39 17.30 -15.79
CA GLN A 376 27.33 18.49 -16.65
C GLN A 376 27.81 18.36 -18.12
N GLY A 377 26.96 18.82 -19.04
CA GLY A 377 27.41 19.43 -20.30
C GLY A 377 27.74 18.49 -21.47
N THR A 378 27.29 17.23 -21.46
CA THR A 378 27.35 16.40 -22.67
C THR A 378 26.51 17.06 -23.76
N GLN A 379 27.18 17.55 -24.80
CA GLN A 379 26.50 18.01 -26.01
C GLN A 379 25.61 16.87 -26.51
N PRO A 380 24.39 17.16 -26.99
CA PRO A 380 23.52 16.11 -27.51
C PRO A 380 24.16 15.46 -28.74
N GLU A 381 24.75 14.28 -28.54
CA GLU A 381 25.24 13.44 -29.63
C GLU A 381 24.06 12.90 -30.43
N PRO A 382 24.11 12.90 -31.77
CA PRO A 382 23.12 12.22 -32.59
C PRO A 382 23.01 10.74 -32.21
N LEU A 383 21.78 10.24 -32.05
CA LEU A 383 21.54 8.85 -31.60
C LEU A 383 22.31 7.80 -32.42
N ARG A 384 22.46 8.02 -33.73
CA ARG A 384 23.17 7.09 -34.62
C ARG A 384 24.68 7.06 -34.39
N GLU A 385 25.29 8.20 -34.09
CA GLU A 385 26.73 8.31 -33.80
C GLU A 385 27.03 7.65 -32.46
N LEU A 386 26.25 7.98 -31.43
CA LEU A 386 26.27 7.32 -30.12
C LEU A 386 26.12 5.81 -30.24
N ALA A 387 25.12 5.35 -31.01
CA ALA A 387 24.89 3.94 -31.22
C ALA A 387 26.07 3.25 -31.91
N HIS A 388 26.72 3.89 -32.88
CA HIS A 388 27.91 3.36 -33.54
C HIS A 388 29.06 3.21 -32.55
N HIS A 389 29.34 4.25 -31.75
CA HIS A 389 30.36 4.20 -30.70
C HIS A 389 30.09 3.09 -29.70
N LEU A 390 28.83 2.89 -29.28
CA LEU A 390 28.46 1.80 -28.40
C LEU A 390 28.63 0.42 -29.07
N ILE A 391 28.27 0.28 -30.35
CA ILE A 391 28.45 -0.97 -31.09
C ILE A 391 29.94 -1.34 -31.20
N GLU A 392 30.80 -0.37 -31.53
CA GLU A 392 32.25 -0.58 -31.60
C GLU A 392 32.84 -0.89 -30.22
N HIS A 393 32.47 -0.11 -29.21
CA HIS A 393 33.00 -0.28 -27.85
C HIS A 393 32.64 -1.65 -27.25
N TYR A 394 31.42 -2.13 -27.49
CA TYR A 394 30.94 -3.41 -26.97
C TYR A 394 31.03 -4.56 -27.98
N GLU A 395 31.73 -4.41 -29.11
CA GLU A 395 31.88 -5.43 -30.16
C GLU A 395 32.19 -6.84 -29.61
N PRO A 396 33.16 -7.03 -28.67
CA PRO A 396 33.43 -8.35 -28.10
C PRO A 396 32.22 -8.98 -27.40
N ALA A 397 31.43 -8.17 -26.69
CA ALA A 397 30.23 -8.63 -26.02
C ALA A 397 29.09 -8.92 -27.01
N LEU A 398 28.98 -8.13 -28.08
CA LEU A 398 27.98 -8.36 -29.13
C LEU A 398 28.24 -9.68 -29.87
N HIS A 399 29.51 -10.03 -30.14
CA HIS A 399 29.86 -11.33 -30.70
C HIS A 399 29.41 -12.48 -29.78
N ALA A 400 29.71 -12.39 -28.48
CA ALA A 400 29.30 -13.40 -27.51
C ALA A 400 27.76 -13.53 -27.35
N LEU A 401 27.01 -12.43 -27.58
CA LEU A 401 25.55 -12.41 -27.53
C LEU A 401 24.87 -12.79 -28.86
N GLY A 402 25.61 -12.71 -29.97
CA GLY A 402 25.15 -13.09 -31.31
C GLY A 402 25.16 -14.60 -31.53
N GLU A 403 26.04 -15.35 -30.86
CA GLU A 403 26.10 -16.81 -30.99
C GLU A 403 24.94 -17.51 -30.25
N LYS A 404 23.79 -17.65 -30.92
CA LYS A 404 22.86 -18.80 -30.84
C LYS A 404 21.73 -18.72 -31.86
#